data_AF-A0A1V5A781-F1
#
_entry.id   AF-A0A1V5A781-F1
#
_cell.length_a   1.000
_cell.length_b   1.000
_cell.length_c   1.000
_cell.angle_alpha   90.00
_cell.angle_beta   90.00
_cell.angle_gamma   90.00
#
_symmetry.space_group_name_H-M   'P 1'
#
loop_
_entity.id
_entity.type
_entity.pdbx_description
1 polymer ?
#
loop_
_entity_poly.entity_id
_entity_poly.type
_entity_poly.pdbx_seq_one_letter_code
_entity_poly.pdbx_strand_id
1 'polypeptide(L)'
;MKKIIFAVLTLAVLVMGTAMAADPINATTETQGISTTTGVVVLGTMSNSETVVMTASTMDLRDNPPLGAFDGTGLFSQWLPGMNPNNFWAIDEIGGRISLPERQAVMSYTESVLADNGYSEFNEMQSMDTGNKVVNQDNFKSTEQFDYVSFEDAMGRATTSESLLLDLVSQGSLAADRFICPFATGDQGFIPPYCNVYEMGSSFTGSQVSEITQANTNFIAKSADVPTEAAYSVGLSGTGSAAAWINTHVMEGRTAAYYSGVSFPGYEWTAFWNYDTNTGTYPFDSLGGSGWMQGVDLVYKEKTTASGVIEAFSKSMSIQDGVRRL
;
A
#
# COMPACT_ATOMS: atom_id res chain seq x y z
N MET A 1 -27.26 0.44 -39.84
CA MET A 1 -26.66 1.64 -39.22
C MET A 1 -26.98 1.78 -37.73
N LYS A 2 -28.24 1.69 -37.27
CA LYS A 2 -28.59 1.78 -35.84
C LYS A 2 -27.87 0.76 -34.92
N LYS A 3 -27.67 -0.48 -35.38
CA LYS A 3 -26.98 -1.53 -34.60
C LYS A 3 -25.46 -1.31 -34.48
N ILE A 4 -24.84 -0.66 -35.46
CA ILE A 4 -23.40 -0.32 -35.43
C ILE A 4 -23.18 0.88 -34.50
N ILE A 5 -24.08 1.86 -34.52
CA ILE A 5 -24.06 2.98 -33.58
C ILE A 5 -24.21 2.48 -32.14
N PHE A 6 -25.14 1.55 -31.88
CA PHE A 6 -25.27 0.94 -30.55
C PHE A 6 -24.03 0.14 -30.14
N ALA A 7 -23.45 -0.66 -31.03
CA ALA A 7 -22.23 -1.42 -30.73
C ALA A 7 -21.02 -0.51 -30.44
N VAL A 8 -20.86 0.58 -31.19
CA VAL A 8 -19.80 1.58 -30.97
C VAL A 8 -20.04 2.38 -29.70
N LEU A 9 -21.29 2.73 -29.37
CA LEU A 9 -21.64 3.36 -28.09
C LEU A 9 -21.42 2.42 -26.90
N THR A 10 -21.79 1.14 -27.01
CA THR A 10 -21.51 0.18 -25.93
C THR A 10 -20.02 -0.09 -25.79
N LEU A 11 -19.25 -0.12 -26.88
CA LEU A 11 -17.79 -0.27 -26.81
C LEU A 11 -17.13 1.00 -26.27
N ALA A 12 -17.62 2.19 -26.60
CA ALA A 12 -17.16 3.45 -26.03
C ALA A 12 -17.51 3.59 -24.54
N VAL A 13 -18.67 3.07 -24.11
CA VAL A 13 -19.10 3.03 -22.70
C VAL A 13 -18.34 1.95 -21.91
N LEU A 14 -18.00 0.81 -22.52
CA LEU A 14 -17.12 -0.22 -21.93
C LEU A 14 -15.65 0.23 -21.84
N VAL A 15 -15.25 1.25 -22.61
CA VAL A 15 -13.92 1.88 -22.57
C VAL A 15 -13.90 3.12 -21.65
N MET A 16 -15.03 3.50 -21.03
CA MET A 16 -15.02 4.50 -19.97
C MET A 16 -14.37 3.87 -18.73
N GLY A 17 -13.10 4.22 -18.55
CA GLY A 17 -12.15 3.56 -17.67
C GLY A 17 -12.59 3.56 -16.20
N THR A 18 -12.26 2.45 -15.56
CA THR A 18 -12.08 2.34 -14.12
C THR A 18 -10.99 3.33 -13.69
N ALA A 19 -11.29 4.35 -12.88
CA ALA A 19 -10.26 5.02 -12.09
C ALA A 19 -10.00 4.16 -10.84
N MET A 20 -8.84 4.26 -10.19
CA MET A 20 -8.55 3.55 -8.94
C MET A 20 -8.50 4.53 -7.76
N ALA A 21 -8.79 4.07 -6.54
CA ALA A 21 -9.09 4.90 -5.37
C ALA A 21 -7.86 5.26 -4.53
N ALA A 22 -6.86 4.37 -4.45
CA ALA A 22 -5.59 4.66 -3.80
C ALA A 22 -4.57 5.16 -4.82
N ASP A 23 -3.95 6.29 -4.50
CA ASP A 23 -3.00 6.96 -5.37
C ASP A 23 -1.57 6.48 -5.08
N PRO A 24 -0.96 5.66 -5.93
CA PRO A 24 0.40 5.16 -5.69
C PRO A 24 1.40 6.31 -5.61
N ILE A 25 2.54 6.04 -4.98
CA ILE A 25 3.62 7.02 -4.89
C ILE A 25 4.37 7.06 -6.20
N ASN A 26 4.79 8.23 -6.65
CA ASN A 26 5.65 8.33 -7.82
C ASN A 26 7.08 7.92 -7.48
N ALA A 27 7.76 7.27 -8.42
CA ALA A 27 9.20 7.03 -8.28
C ALA A 27 9.98 8.34 -8.13
N THR A 28 11.12 8.26 -7.45
CA THR A 28 12.15 9.31 -7.44
C THR A 28 12.78 9.47 -8.83
N THR A 29 13.53 10.56 -9.04
CA THR A 29 14.22 10.81 -10.31
C THR A 29 15.23 9.72 -10.66
N GLU A 30 15.84 9.12 -9.65
CA GLU A 30 16.69 7.95 -9.77
C GLU A 30 15.96 6.75 -9.18
N THR A 31 15.92 5.65 -9.92
CA THR A 31 15.33 4.38 -9.48
C THR A 31 16.45 3.42 -9.10
N GLN A 32 16.23 2.64 -8.05
CA GLN A 32 17.15 1.63 -7.54
C GLN A 32 16.47 0.27 -7.61
N GLY A 33 17.26 -0.74 -7.95
CA GLY A 33 16.83 -2.13 -7.92
C GLY A 33 17.79 -2.94 -7.04
N ILE A 34 17.23 -3.74 -6.15
CA ILE A 34 17.97 -4.73 -5.36
C ILE A 34 17.37 -6.08 -5.71
N SER A 35 18.21 -7.07 -6.02
CA SER A 35 17.75 -8.43 -6.20
C SER A 35 18.75 -9.39 -5.62
N THR A 36 18.24 -10.40 -4.92
CA THR A 36 19.00 -11.49 -4.34
C THR A 36 18.49 -12.80 -4.91
N THR A 37 19.39 -13.77 -4.98
CA THR A 37 19.04 -15.14 -5.30
C THR A 37 19.89 -16.02 -4.40
N THR A 38 19.23 -16.82 -3.59
CA THR A 38 19.87 -17.71 -2.63
C THR A 38 19.51 -19.13 -2.98
N GLY A 39 20.51 -19.99 -3.14
CA GLY A 39 20.33 -21.41 -3.42
C GLY A 39 21.23 -22.20 -2.47
N VAL A 40 20.63 -23.05 -1.65
CA VAL A 40 21.34 -23.84 -0.64
C VAL A 40 20.82 -25.27 -0.67
N VAL A 41 21.75 -26.22 -0.70
CA VAL A 41 21.49 -27.64 -0.45
C VAL A 41 22.45 -28.08 0.63
N VAL A 42 21.93 -28.51 1.78
CA VAL A 42 22.77 -28.82 2.95
C VAL A 42 22.24 -29.99 3.75
N LEU A 43 23.20 -30.79 4.26
CA LEU A 43 22.98 -31.75 5.33
C LEU A 43 23.50 -31.12 6.63
N GLY A 44 22.61 -30.84 7.58
CA GLY A 44 22.95 -30.18 8.83
C GLY A 44 21.99 -29.03 9.14
N THR A 45 22.55 -27.88 9.51
CA THR A 45 21.79 -26.69 9.85
C THR A 45 21.81 -25.68 8.70
N MET A 46 20.63 -25.19 8.33
CA MET A 46 20.40 -24.09 7.41
C MET A 46 19.72 -22.95 8.19
N SER A 47 20.17 -21.72 7.94
CA SER A 47 19.44 -20.53 8.39
C SER A 47 19.43 -19.47 7.30
N ASN A 48 18.27 -18.89 7.04
CA ASN A 48 18.09 -17.66 6.28
C ASN A 48 17.36 -16.63 7.19
N SER A 49 17.79 -15.37 7.14
CA SER A 49 17.01 -14.25 7.66
C SER A 49 17.10 -13.10 6.68
N GLU A 50 15.95 -12.62 6.24
CA GLU A 50 15.84 -11.50 5.32
C GLU A 50 14.96 -10.40 5.90
N THR A 51 15.34 -9.15 5.64
CA THR A 51 14.53 -7.99 5.99
C THR A 51 14.64 -6.94 4.89
N VAL A 52 13.49 -6.54 4.35
CA VAL A 52 13.39 -5.41 3.44
C VAL A 52 12.46 -4.38 4.06
N VAL A 53 12.90 -3.13 4.09
CA VAL A 53 12.06 -2.00 4.50
C VAL A 53 12.23 -0.90 3.47
N MET A 54 11.12 -0.47 2.90
CA MET A 54 11.07 0.70 2.03
C MET A 54 10.10 1.71 2.61
N THR A 55 10.56 2.96 2.69
CA THR A 55 9.70 4.10 2.93
C THR A 55 9.84 5.06 1.77
N ALA A 56 8.72 5.49 1.22
CA ALA A 56 8.67 6.50 0.17
C ALA A 56 7.66 7.58 0.55
N SER A 57 7.97 8.82 0.22
CA SER A 57 7.06 9.95 0.37
C SER A 57 7.23 10.91 -0.80
N THR A 58 6.18 11.66 -1.10
CA THR A 58 6.24 12.85 -1.96
C THR A 58 6.87 14.06 -1.28
N MET A 59 7.16 13.97 0.02
CA MET A 59 7.80 15.00 0.86
C MET A 59 9.09 14.49 1.51
N ASP A 60 9.75 15.35 2.30
CA ASP A 60 10.97 15.01 3.02
C ASP A 60 10.68 13.98 4.12
N LEU A 61 11.17 12.75 3.93
CA LEU A 61 11.03 11.65 4.89
C LEU A 61 11.63 11.91 6.27
N ARG A 62 12.49 12.94 6.41
CA ARG A 62 13.07 13.33 7.72
C ARG A 62 12.09 14.11 8.57
N ASP A 63 11.11 14.75 7.94
CA ASP A 63 9.96 15.30 8.62
C ASP A 63 8.97 14.13 8.76
N ASN A 64 9.02 13.38 9.87
CA ASN A 64 8.09 12.26 10.13
C ASN A 64 7.70 12.21 11.63
N PRO A 65 6.40 12.26 12.00
CA PRO A 65 5.26 12.30 11.09
C PRO A 65 4.87 13.76 10.83
N PRO A 66 4.81 14.21 9.58
CA PRO A 66 3.68 15.07 9.30
C PRO A 66 3.15 14.89 7.88
N LEU A 67 1.97 14.28 7.82
CA LEU A 67 1.00 14.45 6.74
C LEU A 67 0.46 15.90 6.76
N GLY A 68 1.33 16.88 6.55
CA GLY A 68 1.06 18.32 6.63
C GLY A 68 2.26 19.14 7.12
N ALA A 69 3.28 19.33 6.29
CA ALA A 69 4.42 20.19 6.63
C ALA A 69 3.97 21.65 6.87
N PHE A 70 4.51 22.29 7.91
CA PHE A 70 4.29 23.69 8.24
C PHE A 70 5.64 24.40 8.39
N ASP A 71 5.99 25.31 7.49
CA ASP A 71 7.21 26.12 7.60
C ASP A 71 6.90 27.61 7.89
N GLY A 72 6.01 27.88 8.84
CA GLY A 72 5.56 29.23 9.14
C GLY A 72 6.57 30.06 9.93
N THR A 73 7.56 30.68 9.26
CA THR A 73 8.37 31.76 9.86
C THR A 73 7.68 33.12 9.72
N GLY A 74 6.74 33.45 10.63
CA GLY A 74 6.05 34.76 10.59
C GLY A 74 4.97 35.01 11.64
N LEU A 75 4.30 36.18 11.56
CA LEU A 75 3.22 36.64 12.46
C LEU A 75 1.98 35.71 12.51
N PHE A 76 1.98 34.66 11.70
CA PHE A 76 0.97 33.60 11.64
C PHE A 76 1.61 32.22 11.87
N SER A 77 2.50 32.08 12.86
CA SER A 77 3.23 30.84 13.19
C SER A 77 2.37 29.73 13.83
N GLN A 78 1.06 29.91 13.90
CA GLN A 78 0.11 28.97 14.50
C GLN A 78 -1.09 28.80 13.58
N TRP A 79 -1.55 27.56 13.38
CA TRP A 79 -2.88 27.33 12.81
C TRP A 79 -3.89 28.16 13.62
N LEU A 80 -4.80 28.88 12.94
CA LEU A 80 -5.94 29.44 13.65
C LEU A 80 -6.64 28.26 14.35
N PRO A 81 -7.08 28.40 15.61
CA PRO A 81 -7.80 27.33 16.29
C PRO A 81 -8.93 26.78 15.39
N GLY A 82 -8.81 25.52 14.96
CA GLY A 82 -9.75 24.85 14.05
C GLY A 82 -9.36 24.78 12.57
N MET A 83 -8.21 25.32 12.15
CA MET A 83 -7.56 24.98 10.87
C MET A 83 -6.61 23.79 11.06
N ASN A 84 -6.63 22.84 10.12
CA ASN A 84 -5.76 21.65 10.09
C ASN A 84 -5.10 21.57 8.70
N PRO A 85 -3.82 21.15 8.56
CA PRO A 85 -3.19 20.89 7.26
C PRO A 85 -4.04 20.01 6.33
N ASN A 86 -4.78 19.06 6.88
CA ASN A 86 -5.72 18.21 6.16
C ASN A 86 -6.85 19.00 5.47
N ASN A 87 -7.13 20.25 5.85
CA ASN A 87 -8.29 21.01 5.39
C ASN A 87 -7.91 22.22 4.53
N PHE A 88 -6.62 22.43 4.29
CA PHE A 88 -6.11 23.61 3.60
C PHE A 88 -4.82 23.30 2.85
N TRP A 89 -4.88 23.40 1.53
CA TRP A 89 -3.74 23.27 0.63
C TRP A 89 -3.36 24.64 0.07
N ALA A 90 -2.07 24.98 0.10
CA ALA A 90 -1.55 26.24 -0.42
C ALA A 90 -0.20 26.01 -1.11
N ILE A 91 -0.11 26.52 -2.34
CA ILE A 91 1.02 26.28 -3.25
C ILE A 91 2.11 27.36 -3.09
N ASP A 92 1.80 28.51 -2.47
CA ASP A 92 2.73 29.62 -2.28
C ASP A 92 2.81 30.12 -0.84
N GLU A 93 4.02 30.55 -0.47
CA GLU A 93 4.43 31.03 0.86
C GLU A 93 3.70 32.33 1.26
N ILE A 94 2.49 32.22 1.80
CA ILE A 94 1.87 33.33 2.53
C ILE A 94 2.52 33.40 3.91
N GLY A 95 3.53 34.26 4.07
CA GLY A 95 4.18 34.49 5.38
C GLY A 95 4.69 33.19 6.04
N GLY A 96 5.29 32.31 5.23
CA GLY A 96 5.83 30.99 5.62
C GLY A 96 4.88 29.80 5.43
N ARG A 97 3.69 29.93 4.82
CA ARG A 97 2.74 28.80 4.75
C ARG A 97 2.81 28.05 3.43
N ILE A 98 3.44 26.88 3.42
CA ILE A 98 3.32 25.86 2.36
C ILE A 98 2.62 24.66 2.99
N SER A 99 1.50 24.22 2.39
CA SER A 99 0.79 23.01 2.81
C SER A 99 0.39 22.27 1.54
N LEU A 100 1.22 21.30 1.15
CA LEU A 100 0.95 20.43 0.02
C LEU A 100 0.41 19.09 0.56
N PRO A 101 -0.45 18.39 -0.19
CA PRO A 101 -0.81 17.04 0.19
C PRO A 101 0.39 16.10 0.10
N GLU A 102 0.61 15.33 1.16
CA GLU A 102 1.60 14.27 1.19
C GLU A 102 0.96 12.91 0.91
N ARG A 103 1.69 12.06 0.20
CA ARG A 103 1.46 10.61 0.11
C ARG A 103 2.70 9.90 0.62
N GLN A 104 2.51 8.94 1.51
CA GLN A 104 3.56 8.13 2.11
C GLN A 104 3.20 6.64 2.05
N ALA A 105 4.21 5.81 1.81
CA ALA A 105 4.09 4.36 1.79
C ALA A 105 5.24 3.77 2.58
N VAL A 106 4.92 2.79 3.43
CA VAL A 106 5.88 1.95 4.12
C VAL A 106 5.59 0.51 3.72
N MET A 107 6.58 -0.13 3.12
CA MET A 107 6.56 -1.55 2.85
C MET A 107 7.62 -2.21 3.73
N SER A 108 7.27 -3.31 4.39
CA SER A 108 8.25 -4.16 5.05
C SER A 108 8.00 -5.63 4.76
N TYR A 109 9.07 -6.36 4.55
CA TYR A 109 9.09 -7.81 4.46
C TYR A 109 10.10 -8.35 5.45
N THR A 110 9.72 -9.37 6.21
CA THR A 110 10.62 -10.08 7.11
C THR A 110 10.44 -11.58 6.92
N GLU A 111 11.54 -12.27 6.76
CA GLU A 111 11.61 -13.72 6.64
C GLU A 111 12.64 -14.28 7.65
N SER A 112 12.33 -15.44 8.20
CA SER A 112 13.26 -16.25 8.98
C SER A 112 13.00 -17.72 8.73
N VAL A 113 14.01 -18.41 8.22
CA VAL A 113 14.04 -19.86 8.05
C VAL A 113 15.15 -20.43 8.92
N LEU A 114 14.82 -21.42 9.74
CA LEU A 114 15.78 -22.21 10.50
C LEU A 114 15.45 -23.68 10.33
N ALA A 115 16.34 -24.42 9.70
CA ALA A 115 16.25 -25.86 9.54
C ALA A 115 17.43 -26.49 10.25
N ASP A 116 17.19 -27.24 11.33
CA ASP A 116 18.26 -27.84 12.12
C ASP A 116 18.26 -29.36 11.99
N ASN A 117 19.45 -29.95 11.97
CA ASN A 117 19.67 -31.40 11.95
C ASN A 117 18.82 -32.16 10.91
N GLY A 118 18.91 -31.75 9.64
CA GLY A 118 18.23 -32.45 8.54
C GLY A 118 18.84 -32.19 7.17
N TYR A 119 18.16 -32.70 6.15
CA TYR A 119 18.40 -32.33 4.77
C TYR A 119 17.52 -31.13 4.42
N SER A 120 18.12 -30.08 3.87
CA SER A 120 17.39 -28.87 3.44
C SER A 120 17.75 -28.53 2.00
N GLU A 121 16.74 -28.24 1.19
CA GLU A 121 16.87 -27.53 -0.08
C GLU A 121 16.14 -26.21 0.05
N PHE A 122 16.80 -25.13 -0.32
CA PHE A 122 16.24 -23.79 -0.24
C PHE A 122 16.62 -23.02 -1.49
N ASN A 123 15.61 -22.48 -2.15
CA ASN A 123 15.76 -21.60 -3.29
C ASN A 123 14.87 -20.38 -3.08
N GLU A 124 15.48 -19.21 -3.13
CA GLU A 124 14.76 -17.95 -2.96
C GLU A 124 15.20 -16.96 -4.03
N MET A 125 14.23 -16.24 -4.57
CA MET A 125 14.46 -15.08 -5.41
C MET A 125 13.69 -13.90 -4.85
N GLN A 126 14.41 -12.84 -4.52
CA GLN A 126 13.82 -11.61 -4.05
C GLN A 126 14.22 -10.46 -4.98
N SER A 127 13.30 -9.53 -5.17
CA SER A 127 13.55 -8.31 -5.92
C SER A 127 12.77 -7.15 -5.34
N MET A 128 13.42 -5.99 -5.27
CA MET A 128 12.88 -4.71 -4.88
C MET A 128 13.25 -3.68 -5.94
N ASP A 129 12.28 -2.91 -6.43
CA ASP A 129 12.46 -1.89 -7.45
C ASP A 129 11.66 -0.63 -7.10
N THR A 130 12.37 0.50 -7.00
CA THR A 130 11.79 1.81 -6.69
C THR A 130 11.23 2.55 -7.91
N GLY A 131 11.27 1.93 -9.10
CA GLY A 131 10.71 2.44 -10.34
C GLY A 131 9.20 2.39 -10.43
N ASN A 132 8.64 3.23 -11.31
CA ASN A 132 7.21 3.25 -11.59
C ASN A 132 6.80 1.93 -12.27
N LYS A 133 5.79 1.27 -11.71
CA LYS A 133 5.21 0.04 -12.25
C LYS A 133 3.91 0.32 -12.97
N VAL A 134 3.54 -0.62 -13.84
CA VAL A 134 2.20 -0.71 -14.44
C VAL A 134 1.46 -1.90 -13.84
N VAL A 135 0.19 -2.08 -14.22
CA VAL A 135 -0.61 -3.24 -13.78
C VAL A 135 0.13 -4.56 -14.09
N ASN A 136 0.10 -5.50 -13.15
CA ASN A 136 0.81 -6.79 -13.20
C ASN A 136 2.34 -6.68 -13.18
N GLN A 137 2.89 -5.59 -12.67
CA GLN A 137 4.31 -5.49 -12.33
C GLN A 137 4.44 -5.15 -10.85
N ASP A 138 5.45 -5.74 -10.22
CA ASP A 138 5.65 -5.60 -8.78
C ASP A 138 6.84 -4.68 -8.47
N ASN A 139 6.70 -3.90 -7.41
CA ASN A 139 7.81 -3.18 -6.77
C ASN A 139 8.60 -4.12 -5.88
N PHE A 140 7.92 -4.97 -5.12
CA PHE A 140 8.55 -6.02 -4.34
C PHE A 140 8.02 -7.37 -4.79
N LYS A 141 8.90 -8.35 -4.94
CA LYS A 141 8.54 -9.73 -5.20
C LYS A 141 9.53 -10.67 -4.52
N SER A 142 9.02 -11.56 -3.67
CA SER A 142 9.73 -12.72 -3.13
C SER A 142 9.07 -14.01 -3.62
N THR A 143 9.89 -15.01 -3.90
CA THR A 143 9.45 -16.38 -4.19
C THR A 143 10.41 -17.32 -3.50
N GLU A 144 9.93 -18.00 -2.47
CA GLU A 144 10.65 -18.99 -1.69
C GLU A 144 10.16 -20.39 -2.07
N GLN A 145 11.10 -21.32 -2.20
CA GLN A 145 10.85 -22.74 -2.17
C GLN A 145 11.77 -23.37 -1.12
N PHE A 146 11.16 -24.01 -0.14
CA PHE A 146 11.87 -24.63 0.97
C PHE A 146 11.38 -26.06 1.19
N ASP A 147 12.32 -26.99 1.07
CA ASP A 147 12.10 -28.41 1.29
C ASP A 147 13.01 -28.87 2.44
N TYR A 148 12.43 -29.56 3.43
CA TYR A 148 13.15 -30.04 4.60
C TYR A 148 12.67 -31.42 5.04
N VAL A 149 13.64 -32.26 5.42
CA VAL A 149 13.40 -33.54 6.09
C VAL A 149 14.40 -33.72 7.23
N SER A 150 13.88 -33.92 8.44
CA SER A 150 14.70 -34.22 9.63
C SER A 150 15.37 -35.60 9.55
N PHE A 151 16.53 -35.74 10.20
CA PHE A 151 17.13 -37.06 10.41
C PHE A 151 16.42 -37.81 11.55
N GLU A 152 16.19 -39.11 11.37
CA GLU A 152 15.47 -39.96 12.33
C GLU A 152 16.17 -40.02 13.71
N ASP A 153 17.49 -39.85 13.74
CA ASP A 153 18.35 -39.97 14.92
C ASP A 153 18.63 -38.64 15.64
N ALA A 154 18.28 -37.49 15.04
CA ALA A 154 18.73 -36.18 15.50
C ALA A 154 17.63 -35.22 15.97
N MET A 155 16.35 -35.67 16.02
CA MET A 155 15.19 -34.83 16.39
C MET A 155 15.19 -33.47 15.65
N GLY A 156 15.50 -33.49 14.36
CA GLY A 156 15.58 -32.29 13.54
C GLY A 156 14.25 -31.54 13.44
N ARG A 157 14.33 -30.22 13.27
CA ARG A 157 13.17 -29.35 13.14
C ARG A 157 13.43 -28.20 12.18
N ALA A 158 12.44 -27.90 11.35
CA ALA A 158 12.35 -26.66 10.59
C ALA A 158 11.36 -25.69 11.25
N THR A 159 11.68 -24.40 11.20
CA THR A 159 10.79 -23.30 11.56
C THR A 159 10.92 -22.20 10.52
N THR A 160 9.81 -21.81 9.92
CA THR A 160 9.70 -20.70 8.96
C THR A 160 8.75 -19.66 9.51
N SER A 161 9.03 -18.39 9.23
CA SER A 161 8.11 -17.30 9.50
C SER A 161 8.32 -16.19 8.50
N GLU A 162 7.23 -15.76 7.88
CA GLU A 162 7.22 -14.65 6.93
C GLU A 162 6.13 -13.65 7.29
N SER A 163 6.42 -12.37 7.05
CA SER A 163 5.45 -11.29 7.19
C SER A 163 5.70 -10.24 6.12
N LEU A 164 4.63 -9.87 5.41
CA LEU A 164 4.56 -8.76 4.48
C LEU A 164 3.63 -7.69 5.05
N LEU A 165 4.10 -6.46 5.10
CA LEU A 165 3.33 -5.27 5.47
C LEU A 165 3.39 -4.26 4.32
N LEU A 166 2.25 -3.66 4.00
CA LEU A 166 2.13 -2.47 3.18
C LEU A 166 1.20 -1.48 3.89
N ASP A 167 1.75 -0.33 4.26
CA ASP A 167 1.05 0.80 4.87
C ASP A 167 1.07 1.97 3.89
N LEU A 168 -0.10 2.51 3.57
CA LEU A 168 -0.33 3.53 2.57
C LEU A 168 -1.14 4.65 3.19
N VAL A 169 -0.61 5.87 3.19
CA VAL A 169 -1.29 7.03 3.75
C VAL A 169 -1.23 8.21 2.79
N SER A 170 -2.33 8.95 2.69
CA SER A 170 -2.45 10.11 1.80
C SER A 170 -3.41 11.14 2.37
N GLN A 171 -3.09 12.42 2.16
CA GLN A 171 -4.01 13.53 2.38
C GLN A 171 -4.97 13.78 1.20
N GLY A 172 -4.87 13.00 0.14
CA GLY A 172 -5.56 13.21 -1.14
C GLY A 172 -4.65 13.86 -2.19
N SER A 173 -5.10 13.94 -3.43
CA SER A 173 -4.34 14.57 -4.51
C SER A 173 -5.24 15.09 -5.63
N LEU A 174 -4.72 15.92 -6.52
CA LEU A 174 -5.44 16.37 -7.71
C LEU A 174 -5.56 15.21 -8.70
N ALA A 175 -6.80 14.82 -9.03
CA ALA A 175 -7.07 13.72 -9.94
C ALA A 175 -6.57 14.02 -11.37
N ALA A 176 -6.57 15.29 -11.78
CA ALA A 176 -6.16 15.74 -13.11
C ALA A 176 -4.68 15.49 -13.42
N ASP A 177 -3.81 15.51 -12.39
CA ASP A 177 -2.37 15.29 -12.54
C ASP A 177 -1.99 13.80 -12.44
N ARG A 178 -2.94 12.98 -11.97
CA ARG A 178 -2.68 11.60 -11.56
C ARG A 178 -3.35 10.58 -12.47
N PHE A 179 -4.56 10.82 -12.99
CA PHE A 179 -5.20 9.91 -13.93
C PHE A 179 -4.85 10.25 -15.37
N ILE A 180 -4.53 9.22 -16.16
CA ILE A 180 -4.38 9.35 -17.62
C ILE A 180 -5.77 9.41 -18.27
N CYS A 181 -6.76 8.71 -17.71
CA CYS A 181 -8.12 8.74 -18.22
C CYS A 181 -8.82 10.07 -17.83
N PRO A 182 -9.17 10.93 -18.81
CA PRO A 182 -9.72 12.27 -18.53
C PRO A 182 -11.14 12.22 -17.92
N PHE A 183 -11.81 11.07 -18.01
CA PHE A 183 -13.13 10.85 -17.43
C PHE A 183 -13.05 10.38 -15.97
N ALA A 184 -11.89 9.88 -15.53
CA ALA A 184 -11.66 9.24 -14.23
C ALA A 184 -11.55 10.22 -13.04
N THR A 185 -11.63 11.53 -13.31
CA THR A 185 -11.51 12.60 -12.33
C THR A 185 -12.68 12.67 -11.33
N GLY A 186 -13.83 12.03 -11.64
CA GLY A 186 -15.03 11.88 -10.80
C GLY A 186 -15.42 13.08 -9.92
N ASP A 187 -16.01 12.83 -8.74
CA ASP A 187 -16.36 13.80 -7.69
C ASP A 187 -15.31 14.90 -7.50
N GLN A 188 -15.60 16.07 -8.04
CA GLN A 188 -14.93 17.35 -7.80
C GLN A 188 -13.44 17.43 -8.21
N GLY A 189 -12.88 16.43 -8.90
CA GLY A 189 -11.51 16.48 -9.42
C GLY A 189 -10.40 16.14 -8.42
N PHE A 190 -10.73 15.51 -7.30
CA PHE A 190 -9.77 15.07 -6.27
C PHE A 190 -9.78 13.56 -6.08
N ILE A 191 -8.61 13.00 -5.77
CA ILE A 191 -8.47 11.69 -5.13
C ILE A 191 -8.59 11.91 -3.62
N PRO A 192 -9.54 11.23 -2.93
CA PRO A 192 -9.69 11.36 -1.48
C PRO A 192 -8.47 10.86 -0.71
N PRO A 193 -8.30 11.26 0.57
CA PRO A 193 -7.29 10.68 1.45
C PRO A 193 -7.61 9.23 1.77
N TYR A 194 -6.58 8.50 2.19
CA TYR A 194 -6.71 7.13 2.68
C TYR A 194 -5.62 6.83 3.71
N CYS A 195 -5.85 5.80 4.51
CA CYS A 195 -4.92 5.25 5.49
C CYS A 195 -5.16 3.74 5.53
N ASN A 196 -4.51 3.04 4.61
CA ASN A 196 -4.72 1.63 4.31
C ASN A 196 -3.52 0.83 4.81
N VAL A 197 -3.76 -0.19 5.64
CA VAL A 197 -2.73 -1.06 6.20
C VAL A 197 -3.04 -2.52 5.88
N TYR A 198 -2.09 -3.18 5.25
CA TYR A 198 -2.18 -4.56 4.79
C TYR A 198 -1.04 -5.37 5.39
N GLU A 199 -1.38 -6.40 6.15
CA GLU A 199 -0.42 -7.33 6.73
C GLU A 199 -0.83 -8.77 6.39
N MET A 200 0.11 -9.56 5.88
CA MET A 200 -0.10 -10.95 5.54
C MET A 200 1.14 -11.77 5.89
N GLY A 201 0.98 -13.08 6.11
CA GLY A 201 2.13 -13.95 6.29
C GLY A 201 1.80 -15.41 6.53
N SER A 202 2.85 -16.21 6.66
CA SER A 202 2.79 -17.62 7.05
C SER A 202 3.85 -17.96 8.11
N SER A 203 3.63 -19.09 8.78
CA SER A 203 4.65 -19.70 9.63
C SER A 203 4.45 -21.20 9.64
N PHE A 204 5.54 -21.95 9.54
CA PHE A 204 5.54 -23.39 9.72
C PHE A 204 6.53 -23.80 10.81
N THR A 205 6.22 -24.89 11.51
CA THR A 205 7.20 -25.56 12.37
C THR A 205 6.96 -27.06 12.41
N GLY A 206 7.99 -27.86 12.16
CA GLY A 206 7.82 -29.31 12.01
C GLY A 206 9.07 -30.08 11.66
N SER A 207 8.92 -31.38 11.44
CA SER A 207 10.02 -32.32 11.17
C SER A 207 10.19 -32.65 9.69
N GLN A 208 9.22 -32.26 8.87
CA GLN A 208 9.25 -32.40 7.41
C GLN A 208 8.34 -31.34 6.81
N VAL A 209 8.79 -30.67 5.77
CA VAL A 209 7.97 -29.72 4.99
C VAL A 209 8.46 -29.64 3.56
N SER A 210 7.51 -29.43 2.65
CA SER A 210 7.73 -28.87 1.33
C SER A 210 6.83 -27.65 1.25
N GLU A 211 7.43 -26.47 1.21
CA GLU A 211 6.79 -25.16 1.30
C GLU A 211 7.19 -24.30 0.10
N ILE A 212 6.20 -23.58 -0.45
CA ILE A 212 6.39 -22.55 -1.45
C ILE A 212 5.62 -21.32 -0.97
N THR A 213 6.30 -20.18 -0.91
CA THR A 213 5.68 -18.90 -0.59
C THR A 213 5.95 -17.88 -1.70
N GLN A 214 5.00 -16.97 -1.87
CA GLN A 214 5.13 -15.85 -2.78
C GLN A 214 4.56 -14.62 -2.12
N ALA A 215 5.35 -13.56 -2.07
CA ALA A 215 4.96 -12.25 -1.55
C ALA A 215 5.20 -11.20 -2.62
N ASN A 216 4.20 -10.36 -2.91
CA ASN A 216 4.34 -9.30 -3.89
C ASN A 216 3.61 -8.02 -3.47
N THR A 217 4.18 -6.88 -3.84
CA THR A 217 3.52 -5.58 -3.71
C THR A 217 3.76 -4.70 -4.92
N ASN A 218 2.77 -3.87 -5.23
CA ASN A 218 2.86 -2.78 -6.19
C ASN A 218 2.32 -1.53 -5.50
N PHE A 219 3.13 -0.49 -5.37
CA PHE A 219 2.69 0.76 -4.71
C PHE A 219 3.39 2.01 -5.25
N ILE A 220 4.27 1.86 -6.24
CA ILE A 220 4.98 2.94 -6.89
C ILE A 220 4.58 2.99 -8.36
N ALA A 221 3.87 4.05 -8.74
CA ALA A 221 3.48 4.25 -10.12
C ALA A 221 3.33 5.73 -10.48
N LYS A 222 3.52 5.99 -11.77
CA LYS A 222 3.41 7.34 -12.31
C LYS A 222 1.96 7.83 -12.34
N SER A 223 1.01 6.92 -12.54
CA SER A 223 -0.42 7.21 -12.67
C SER A 223 -1.21 6.56 -11.55
N ALA A 224 -2.29 7.21 -11.11
CA ALA A 224 -3.32 6.63 -10.26
C ALA A 224 -4.24 5.62 -10.98
N ASP A 225 -4.03 5.37 -12.27
CA ASP A 225 -4.67 4.25 -12.97
C ASP A 225 -4.08 2.88 -12.58
N VAL A 226 -2.89 2.85 -11.97
CA VAL A 226 -2.23 1.63 -11.52
C VAL A 226 -2.65 1.35 -10.08
N PRO A 227 -3.24 0.19 -9.78
CA PRO A 227 -3.62 -0.13 -8.41
C PRO A 227 -2.39 -0.31 -7.52
N THR A 228 -2.54 0.12 -6.28
CA THR A 228 -1.75 -0.42 -5.19
C THR A 228 -2.24 -1.84 -4.88
N GLU A 229 -1.31 -2.76 -4.67
CA GLU A 229 -1.56 -4.17 -4.44
C GLU A 229 -0.61 -4.71 -3.37
N ALA A 230 -1.13 -5.59 -2.53
CA ALA A 230 -0.35 -6.51 -1.71
C ALA A 230 -0.95 -7.91 -1.82
N ALA A 231 -0.11 -8.89 -2.12
CA ALA A 231 -0.53 -10.28 -2.18
C ALA A 231 0.51 -11.20 -1.55
N TYR A 232 0.01 -12.25 -0.91
CA TYR A 232 0.79 -13.28 -0.26
C TYR A 232 0.14 -14.64 -0.47
N SER A 233 0.92 -15.65 -0.80
CA SER A 233 0.45 -17.02 -0.85
C SER A 233 1.44 -17.98 -0.22
N VAL A 234 0.90 -19.02 0.42
CA VAL A 234 1.66 -20.14 0.95
C VAL A 234 0.99 -21.43 0.50
N GLY A 235 1.80 -22.38 0.03
CA GLY A 235 1.42 -23.75 -0.21
C GLY A 235 2.42 -24.65 0.48
N LEU A 236 1.95 -25.53 1.37
CA LEU A 236 2.82 -26.48 2.03
C LEU A 236 2.17 -27.84 2.27
N SER A 237 3.02 -28.86 2.40
CA SER A 237 2.69 -30.19 2.91
C SER A 237 3.80 -30.64 3.85
N GLY A 238 3.47 -31.44 4.86
CA GLY A 238 4.49 -31.83 5.83
C GLY A 238 3.94 -32.38 7.15
N THR A 239 4.82 -32.56 8.12
CA THR A 239 4.47 -32.97 9.49
C THR A 239 4.88 -31.88 10.45
N GLY A 240 3.90 -31.23 11.08
CA GLY A 240 4.17 -30.06 11.91
C GLY A 240 2.92 -29.26 12.25
N SER A 241 3.11 -27.96 12.44
CA SER A 241 2.05 -26.97 12.61
C SER A 241 2.29 -25.84 11.63
N ALA A 242 1.26 -25.48 10.88
CA ALA A 242 1.25 -24.39 9.91
C ALA A 242 0.23 -23.33 10.32
N ALA A 243 0.53 -22.07 10.03
CA ALA A 243 -0.41 -20.96 10.15
C ALA A 243 -0.24 -20.00 9.00
N ALA A 244 -1.35 -19.40 8.55
CA ALA A 244 -1.34 -18.30 7.60
C ALA A 244 -2.45 -17.30 7.93
N TRP A 245 -2.13 -16.00 7.83
CA TRP A 245 -3.01 -14.94 8.29
C TRP A 245 -2.97 -13.72 7.38
N ILE A 246 -4.05 -12.96 7.48
CA ILE A 246 -4.26 -11.67 6.85
C ILE A 246 -4.89 -10.76 7.90
N ASN A 247 -4.34 -9.56 8.05
CA ASN A 247 -4.90 -8.44 8.79
C ASN A 247 -4.95 -7.24 7.86
N THR A 248 -6.14 -6.69 7.67
CA THR A 248 -6.34 -5.52 6.81
C THR A 248 -7.11 -4.47 7.56
N HIS A 249 -6.74 -3.22 7.32
CA HIS A 249 -7.50 -2.05 7.71
C HIS A 249 -7.52 -1.08 6.53
N VAL A 250 -8.67 -0.92 5.91
CA VAL A 250 -8.91 0.02 4.82
C VAL A 250 -9.69 1.20 5.38
N MET A 251 -9.09 2.38 5.38
CA MET A 251 -9.76 3.63 5.72
C MET A 251 -9.65 4.58 4.54
N GLU A 252 -10.71 4.68 3.75
CA GLU A 252 -10.75 5.56 2.59
C GLU A 252 -11.71 6.71 2.83
N GLY A 253 -11.28 7.90 2.41
CA GLY A 253 -12.11 9.09 2.41
C GLY A 253 -13.07 9.14 1.21
N ARG A 254 -14.06 10.01 1.30
CA ARG A 254 -14.81 10.52 0.14
C ARG A 254 -14.49 11.99 -0.08
N THR A 255 -14.72 12.46 -1.30
CA THR A 255 -14.42 13.85 -1.66
C THR A 255 -15.29 14.81 -0.86
N ALA A 256 -14.63 15.73 -0.15
CA ALA A 256 -15.28 16.81 0.58
C ALA A 256 -15.77 17.91 -0.38
N ALA A 257 -16.63 18.81 0.11
CA ALA A 257 -16.85 20.07 -0.59
C ALA A 257 -15.54 20.89 -0.53
N TYR A 258 -15.22 21.63 -1.59
CA TYR A 258 -14.00 22.43 -1.62
C TYR A 258 -14.27 23.86 -2.09
N TYR A 259 -13.43 24.77 -1.62
CA TYR A 259 -13.35 26.15 -2.07
C TYR A 259 -11.95 26.40 -2.58
N SER A 260 -11.81 26.59 -3.89
CA SER A 260 -10.57 27.06 -4.49
C SER A 260 -10.65 28.57 -4.70
N GLY A 261 -9.61 29.29 -4.30
CA GLY A 261 -9.52 30.73 -4.51
C GLY A 261 -8.14 31.14 -4.99
N VAL A 262 -8.09 32.25 -5.73
CA VAL A 262 -6.86 32.99 -6.02
C VAL A 262 -6.92 34.28 -5.22
N SER A 263 -5.97 34.49 -4.30
CA SER A 263 -5.86 35.74 -3.54
C SER A 263 -4.88 36.70 -4.21
N PHE A 264 -5.01 38.01 -3.98
CA PHE A 264 -4.01 38.99 -4.42
C PHE A 264 -2.79 38.85 -3.49
N PRO A 265 -1.58 38.52 -4.01
CA PRO A 265 -0.97 38.81 -5.31
C PRO A 265 -0.72 37.56 -6.20
N GLY A 266 -1.71 36.69 -6.37
CA GLY A 266 -1.67 35.54 -7.29
C GLY A 266 -1.67 34.15 -6.63
N TYR A 267 -1.93 34.05 -5.32
CA TYR A 267 -1.80 32.79 -4.59
C TYR A 267 -3.01 31.88 -4.74
N GLU A 268 -2.78 30.63 -5.13
CA GLU A 268 -3.79 29.58 -5.18
C GLU A 268 -3.90 28.84 -3.85
N TRP A 269 -5.12 28.70 -3.34
CA TRP A 269 -5.42 27.91 -2.15
C TRP A 269 -6.68 27.08 -2.37
N THR A 270 -6.73 25.93 -1.71
CA THR A 270 -7.88 25.03 -1.68
C THR A 270 -8.23 24.73 -0.24
N ALA A 271 -9.45 25.05 0.16
CA ALA A 271 -9.99 24.72 1.47
C ALA A 271 -11.04 23.63 1.36
N PHE A 272 -11.07 22.70 2.32
CA PHE A 272 -12.00 21.57 2.34
C PHE A 272 -13.03 21.69 3.46
N TRP A 273 -14.24 21.20 3.16
CA TRP A 273 -15.41 21.27 4.02
C TRP A 273 -16.17 19.93 4.05
N ASN A 274 -16.32 19.39 5.25
CA ASN A 274 -17.11 18.20 5.52
C ASN A 274 -18.57 18.60 5.85
N TYR A 275 -19.50 18.25 4.96
CA TYR A 275 -20.92 18.56 5.12
C TYR A 275 -21.63 17.69 6.16
N ASP A 276 -21.12 16.51 6.54
CA ASP A 276 -21.77 15.64 7.52
C ASP A 276 -21.67 16.22 8.93
N THR A 277 -20.47 16.68 9.26
CA THR A 277 -20.12 17.16 10.60
C THR A 277 -20.17 18.68 10.65
N ASN A 278 -20.41 19.36 9.51
CA ASN A 278 -20.41 20.82 9.39
C ASN A 278 -19.10 21.40 9.96
N THR A 279 -17.99 20.80 9.53
CA THR A 279 -16.63 21.03 10.01
C THR A 279 -15.69 21.19 8.82
N GLY A 280 -14.59 21.92 8.98
CA GLY A 280 -13.63 22.16 7.91
C GLY A 280 -13.18 23.61 7.90
N THR A 281 -12.77 24.11 6.73
CA THR A 281 -12.40 25.51 6.52
C THR A 281 -13.38 26.09 5.49
N TYR A 282 -14.61 26.40 5.89
CA TYR A 282 -15.50 27.27 5.12
C TYR A 282 -14.99 28.71 5.26
N PRO A 283 -15.17 29.65 4.30
CA PRO A 283 -14.69 31.02 4.46
C PRO A 283 -15.31 31.65 5.73
N PHE A 284 -14.53 31.61 6.82
CA PHE A 284 -14.61 32.40 8.05
C PHE A 284 -15.59 32.01 9.18
N ASP A 285 -16.49 31.03 9.01
CA ASP A 285 -17.59 30.82 10.00
C ASP A 285 -17.54 29.54 10.83
N SER A 286 -16.73 28.54 10.48
CA SER A 286 -16.73 27.23 11.13
C SER A 286 -15.31 26.66 11.17
N LEU A 287 -14.70 26.68 12.35
CA LEU A 287 -13.33 26.25 12.59
C LEU A 287 -13.34 25.02 13.51
N GLY A 288 -13.02 23.85 12.96
CA GLY A 288 -12.94 22.58 13.70
C GLY A 288 -13.23 21.38 12.81
N GLY A 289 -12.72 20.19 13.16
CA GLY A 289 -12.89 18.89 12.48
C GLY A 289 -11.98 18.63 11.27
N SER A 290 -11.89 17.37 10.81
CA SER A 290 -11.16 17.02 9.58
C SER A 290 -12.01 17.31 8.35
N GLY A 291 -11.43 18.00 7.39
CA GLY A 291 -12.03 18.49 6.15
C GLY A 291 -12.31 17.35 5.18
N TRP A 292 -11.68 16.19 5.40
CA TRP A 292 -12.00 14.96 4.70
C TRP A 292 -13.02 14.12 5.44
N MET A 293 -13.79 13.37 4.67
CA MET A 293 -14.94 12.62 5.12
C MET A 293 -14.58 11.14 5.07
N GLN A 294 -14.68 10.40 6.18
CA GLN A 294 -14.49 8.96 6.14
C GLN A 294 -15.60 8.34 5.27
N GLY A 295 -15.21 7.72 4.16
CA GLY A 295 -16.12 7.09 3.20
C GLY A 295 -16.28 5.60 3.46
N VAL A 296 -15.17 4.92 3.80
CA VAL A 296 -15.11 3.49 4.10
C VAL A 296 -14.20 3.25 5.29
N ASP A 297 -14.64 2.33 6.16
CA ASP A 297 -13.84 1.71 7.23
C ASP A 297 -14.06 0.21 7.16
N LEU A 298 -13.06 -0.54 6.72
CA LEU A 298 -13.13 -1.98 6.59
C LEU A 298 -11.96 -2.62 7.31
N VAL A 299 -12.28 -3.47 8.29
CA VAL A 299 -11.31 -4.31 8.99
C VAL A 299 -11.59 -5.77 8.66
N TYR A 300 -10.61 -6.46 8.10
CA TYR A 300 -10.67 -7.90 7.87
C TYR A 300 -9.51 -8.59 8.56
N LYS A 301 -9.81 -9.61 9.37
CA LYS A 301 -8.80 -10.42 10.06
C LYS A 301 -9.16 -11.88 9.94
N GLU A 302 -8.22 -12.67 9.46
CA GLU A 302 -8.40 -14.12 9.32
C GLU A 302 -7.09 -14.83 9.60
N LYS A 303 -7.15 -15.88 10.42
CA LYS A 303 -6.02 -16.77 10.70
C LYS A 303 -6.47 -18.21 10.54
N THR A 304 -5.71 -18.98 9.76
CA THR A 304 -5.96 -20.40 9.53
C THR A 304 -4.78 -21.18 10.08
N THR A 305 -5.03 -22.25 10.83
CA THR A 305 -3.99 -23.10 11.42
C THR A 305 -4.27 -24.58 11.15
N ALA A 306 -3.24 -25.35 10.85
CA ALA A 306 -3.30 -26.81 10.71
C ALA A 306 -2.16 -27.47 11.49
N SER A 307 -2.38 -28.66 12.03
CA SER A 307 -1.37 -29.37 12.83
C SER A 307 -1.50 -30.89 12.67
N GLY A 308 -0.37 -31.60 12.75
CA GLY A 308 -0.27 -33.04 12.55
C GLY A 308 0.38 -33.37 11.21
N VAL A 309 -0.12 -34.39 10.52
CA VAL A 309 0.26 -34.70 9.15
C VAL A 309 -0.61 -33.86 8.22
N ILE A 310 0.01 -32.93 7.51
CA ILE A 310 -0.62 -31.96 6.61
C ILE A 310 -0.40 -32.48 5.18
N GLU A 311 -1.44 -33.06 4.58
CA GLU A 311 -1.40 -33.49 3.17
C GLU A 311 -1.36 -32.30 2.22
N ALA A 312 -2.10 -31.24 2.55
CA ALA A 312 -2.09 -29.97 1.82
C ALA A 312 -2.58 -28.83 2.73
N PHE A 313 -1.81 -27.75 2.78
CA PHE A 313 -2.22 -26.47 3.33
C PHE A 313 -1.93 -25.42 2.27
N SER A 314 -2.95 -24.73 1.78
CA SER A 314 -2.79 -23.67 0.80
C SER A 314 -3.68 -22.50 1.17
N LYS A 315 -3.09 -21.30 1.16
CA LYS A 315 -3.81 -20.06 1.37
C LYS A 315 -3.23 -19.00 0.44
N SER A 316 -4.11 -18.34 -0.31
CA SER A 316 -3.77 -17.21 -1.16
C SER A 316 -4.56 -16.01 -0.67
N MET A 317 -3.88 -14.89 -0.51
CA MET A 317 -4.40 -13.65 0.06
C MET A 317 -3.98 -12.52 -0.86
N SER A 318 -4.92 -11.68 -1.26
CA SER A 318 -4.61 -10.52 -2.09
C SER A 318 -5.54 -9.37 -1.74
N ILE A 319 -4.98 -8.17 -1.81
CA ILE A 319 -5.70 -6.91 -1.67
C ILE A 319 -5.27 -6.04 -2.84
N GLN A 320 -6.25 -5.43 -3.46
CA GLN A 320 -6.07 -4.47 -4.52
C GLN A 320 -6.98 -3.29 -4.22
N ASP A 321 -6.41 -2.09 -4.20
CA ASP A 321 -7.20 -0.90 -3.83
C ASP A 321 -8.25 -0.57 -4.89
N GLY A 322 -9.31 0.06 -4.41
CA GLY A 322 -10.62 0.08 -5.06
C GLY A 322 -10.62 0.71 -6.45
N VAL A 323 -11.58 0.28 -7.25
CA VAL A 323 -11.95 0.83 -8.55
C VAL A 323 -13.02 1.92 -8.36
N ARG A 324 -12.71 3.18 -8.64
CA ARG A 324 -13.69 4.24 -8.93
C ARG A 324 -14.42 3.90 -10.24
N ARG A 325 -15.67 3.48 -10.08
CA ARG A 325 -16.62 3.32 -11.20
C ARG A 325 -17.25 4.68 -11.48
N LEU A 326 -17.12 5.16 -12.72
CA LEU A 326 -17.92 6.26 -13.26
C LEU A 326 -19.28 5.74 -13.75
#